data_AF-A0A5K3FLB7-F1
#
_entry.id   AF-A0A5K3FLB7-F1
#
_cell.length_a   1.000
_cell.length_b   1.000
_cell.length_c   1.000
_cell.angle_alpha   90.00
_cell.angle_beta   90.00
_cell.angle_gamma   90.00
#
_symmetry.space_group_name_H-M   'P 1'
#
loop_
_entity.id
_entity.type
_entity.pdbx_description
1 polymer ?
#
loop_
_entity_poly.entity_id
_entity_poly.type
_entity_poly.pdbx_seq_one_letter_code
_entity_poly.pdbx_strand_id
1 'polypeptide(L)'
;MILATASAISCAQIQRTIQGVFAAETAYLTACLYKPSKAISADKPYNKGNSCSACPDRLTCQRKQCVSIASVETTSPLPDTSISSTTSTTSVSSMLSRITILYLLYFLCCLLA
;
A
#
# COMPACT_ATOMS: atom_id res chain seq x y z
N MET A 1 -11.94 11.98 -0.08
CA MET A 1 -12.52 11.60 -1.39
C MET A 1 -12.83 10.10 -1.38
N ILE A 2 -13.92 9.68 -2.02
CA ILE A 2 -14.29 8.26 -2.16
C ILE A 2 -14.27 7.90 -3.64
N LEU A 3 -13.51 6.88 -4.03
CA LEU A 3 -13.47 6.35 -5.40
C LEU A 3 -13.18 4.85 -5.32
N ALA A 4 -14.17 4.00 -5.59
CA ALA A 4 -14.07 2.56 -5.36
C ALA A 4 -13.01 1.85 -6.21
N THR A 5 -12.65 2.43 -7.35
CA THR A 5 -11.61 1.88 -8.23
C THR A 5 -10.21 2.28 -7.80
N ALA A 6 -10.04 3.25 -6.89
CA ALA A 6 -8.73 3.68 -6.43
C ALA A 6 -8.13 2.67 -5.45
N SER A 7 -6.90 2.25 -5.71
CA SER A 7 -6.15 1.30 -4.88
C SER A 7 -4.94 1.93 -4.17
N ALA A 8 -4.53 3.13 -4.58
CA ALA A 8 -3.48 3.88 -3.90
C ALA A 8 -3.70 5.39 -4.01
N ILE A 9 -3.09 6.12 -3.07
CA ILE A 9 -3.06 7.58 -3.03
C ILE A 9 -1.63 8.04 -2.75
N SER A 10 -1.21 9.13 -3.39
CA SER A 10 0.02 9.85 -3.06
C SER A 10 -0.33 11.32 -2.86
N CYS A 11 0.22 11.95 -1.83
CA CYS A 11 -0.03 13.36 -1.54
C CYS A 11 1.29 14.10 -1.37
N ALA A 12 1.28 15.38 -1.75
CA ALA A 12 2.37 16.30 -1.51
C ALA A 12 1.81 17.60 -0.92
N GLN A 13 2.58 18.23 -0.04
CA GLN A 13 2.23 19.49 0.59
C GLN A 13 3.37 20.47 0.43
N ILE A 14 3.05 21.71 0.09
CA ILE A 14 4.02 22.80 -0.02
C ILE A 14 3.54 24.00 0.80
N GLN A 15 4.43 24.55 1.60
CA GLN A 15 4.21 25.80 2.29
C GLN A 15 4.40 26.97 1.32
N ARG A 16 3.48 27.91 1.32
CA ARG A 16 3.50 29.12 0.49
C ARG A 16 3.17 30.31 1.36
N THR A 17 3.93 31.39 1.21
CA THR A 17 3.53 32.68 1.76
C THR A 17 2.57 33.32 0.77
N ILE A 18 1.34 33.58 1.20
CA ILE A 18 0.34 34.35 0.46
C ILE A 18 0.35 35.79 0.98
N GLN A 19 0.38 36.75 0.06
CA GLN A 19 0.22 38.15 0.42
C GLN A 19 -1.26 38.45 0.61
N GLY A 20 -1.68 38.64 1.87
CA GLY A 20 -2.97 39.23 2.20
C GLY A 20 -2.92 40.76 2.10
N VAL A 21 -4.10 41.40 2.14
CA VAL A 21 -4.23 42.86 2.05
C VAL A 21 -3.54 43.59 3.20
N PHE A 22 -3.45 42.94 4.38
CA PHE A 22 -2.90 43.54 5.61
C PHE A 22 -1.60 42.89 6.10
N ALA A 23 -1.34 41.62 5.76
CA ALA A 23 -0.13 40.91 6.17
C ALA A 23 0.15 39.70 5.25
N ALA A 24 1.41 39.26 5.22
CA ALA A 24 1.80 38.01 4.62
C ALA A 24 1.42 36.84 5.54
N GLU A 25 0.62 35.90 5.03
CA GLU A 25 0.17 34.72 5.76
C GLU A 25 0.86 33.47 5.20
N THR A 26 1.19 32.53 6.08
CA THR A 26 1.70 31.23 5.68
C THR A 26 0.53 30.28 5.40
N ALA A 27 0.41 29.81 4.17
CA ALA A 27 -0.54 28.78 3.76
C ALA A 27 0.16 27.48 3.39
N TYR A 28 -0.58 26.38 3.46
CA TYR A 28 -0.15 25.09 2.97
C TYR A 28 -1.04 24.64 1.82
N LEU A 29 -0.44 24.39 0.66
CA LEU A 29 -1.12 23.79 -0.48
C LEU A 29 -0.87 22.29 -0.45
N THR A 30 -1.93 21.50 -0.32
CA THR A 30 -1.88 20.03 -0.37
C THR A 30 -2.54 19.54 -1.64
N ALA A 31 -1.86 18.67 -2.39
CA ALA A 31 -2.39 18.00 -3.57
C ALA A 31 -2.25 16.48 -3.42
N CYS A 32 -3.26 15.72 -3.86
CA CYS A 32 -3.24 14.27 -3.85
C CYS A 32 -3.59 13.69 -5.22
N LEU A 33 -2.94 12.59 -5.57
CA LEU A 33 -3.15 11.81 -6.78
C LEU A 33 -3.62 10.41 -6.40
N TYR A 34 -4.60 9.89 -7.15
CA TYR A 34 -5.16 8.55 -6.96
C TYR A 34 -4.71 7.63 -8.08
N LYS A 35 -4.46 6.35 -7.75
CA LYS A 35 -4.17 5.29 -8.72
C LYS A 35 -5.32 4.27 -8.73
N PRO A 36 -5.81 3.82 -9.89
CA PRO A 36 -5.53 4.36 -11.22
C PRO A 36 -6.06 5.80 -11.33
N SER A 37 -5.36 6.63 -12.11
CA SER A 37 -5.85 7.96 -12.43
C SER A 37 -7.02 7.79 -13.38
N LYS A 38 -8.23 7.90 -12.84
CA LYS A 38 -9.46 7.96 -13.64
C LYS A 38 -9.89 9.41 -13.65
N ALA A 39 -10.13 9.95 -14.84
CA ALA A 39 -10.81 11.24 -14.95
C ALA A 39 -12.12 11.13 -14.15
N ILE A 40 -12.43 12.16 -13.36
CA ILE A 40 -13.69 12.23 -12.63
C ILE A 40 -14.78 12.33 -13.70
N SER A 41 -15.33 11.18 -14.12
CA SER A 41 -16.53 11.15 -14.96
C SER A 41 -17.71 11.61 -14.11
N ALA A 42 -18.79 12.07 -14.75
CA ALA A 42 -20.05 12.40 -14.05
C ALA A 42 -20.69 11.18 -13.36
N ASP A 43 -20.10 9.99 -13.54
CA ASP A 43 -20.54 8.76 -12.91
C ASP A 43 -20.33 8.79 -11.39
N LYS A 44 -21.13 7.96 -10.73
CA LYS A 44 -21.00 7.75 -9.30
C LYS A 44 -19.61 7.15 -8.97
N PRO A 45 -18.92 7.64 -7.93
CA PRO A 45 -17.58 7.13 -7.56
C PRO A 45 -17.54 5.66 -7.11
N TYR A 46 -18.70 5.02 -6.96
CA TYR A 46 -18.87 3.63 -6.55
C TYR A 46 -20.25 3.10 -6.98
N ASN A 47 -20.35 1.79 -7.17
CA ASN A 47 -21.61 1.13 -7.47
C ASN A 47 -22.50 1.06 -6.20
N LYS A 48 -23.81 1.30 -6.35
CA LYS A 48 -24.76 1.10 -5.23
C LYS A 48 -24.91 -0.39 -4.97
N GLY A 49 -24.84 -0.80 -3.70
CA GLY A 49 -25.02 -2.19 -3.29
C GLY A 49 -24.64 -2.41 -1.83
N ASN A 50 -24.74 -3.66 -1.37
CA ASN A 50 -24.25 -4.05 -0.05
C ASN A 50 -22.72 -3.91 -0.01
N SER A 51 -22.16 -3.61 1.16
CA SER A 51 -20.70 -3.51 1.31
C SER A 51 -20.02 -4.80 0.85
N CYS A 52 -18.93 -4.67 0.11
CA CYS A 52 -18.13 -5.78 -0.41
C CYS A 52 -18.85 -6.77 -1.36
N SER A 53 -20.11 -6.52 -1.75
CA SER A 53 -20.83 -7.43 -2.66
C SER A 53 -20.26 -7.46 -4.09
N ALA A 54 -19.35 -6.54 -4.41
CA ALA A 54 -18.68 -6.43 -5.69
C ALA A 54 -17.16 -6.21 -5.53
N CYS A 55 -16.55 -6.81 -4.48
CA CYS A 55 -15.10 -6.82 -4.40
C CYS A 55 -14.50 -7.63 -5.56
N PRO A 56 -13.40 -7.18 -6.18
CA PRO A 56 -12.73 -7.97 -7.21
C PRO A 56 -12.15 -9.27 -6.63
N ASP A 57 -11.92 -10.24 -7.50
CA ASP A 57 -11.35 -11.54 -7.11
C ASP A 57 -10.03 -11.37 -6.35
N ARG A 58 -9.79 -12.25 -5.38
CA ARG A 58 -8.57 -12.27 -4.52
C ARG A 58 -8.42 -11.07 -3.58
N LEU A 59 -9.47 -10.26 -3.40
CA LEU A 59 -9.56 -9.30 -2.30
C LEU A 59 -10.55 -9.81 -1.25
N THR A 60 -10.27 -9.50 0.01
CA THR A 60 -11.16 -9.82 1.14
C THR A 60 -11.84 -8.56 1.65
N CYS A 61 -13.00 -8.73 2.28
CA CYS A 61 -13.71 -7.63 2.90
C CYS A 61 -13.14 -7.38 4.30
N GLN A 62 -12.58 -6.21 4.52
CA GLN A 62 -12.14 -5.76 5.83
C GLN A 62 -12.71 -4.36 6.09
N ARG A 63 -13.40 -4.18 7.22
CA ARG A 63 -14.00 -2.88 7.60
C ARG A 63 -14.83 -2.24 6.46
N LYS A 64 -15.59 -3.06 5.72
CA LYS A 64 -16.41 -2.67 4.55
C LYS A 64 -15.62 -2.15 3.34
N GLN A 65 -14.33 -2.49 3.23
CA GLN A 65 -13.46 -2.18 2.09
C GLN A 65 -12.81 -3.46 1.56
N CYS A 66 -12.51 -3.48 0.26
CA CYS A 66 -11.81 -4.58 -0.37
C CYS A 66 -10.31 -4.40 -0.14
N VAL A 67 -9.66 -5.34 0.53
CA VAL A 67 -8.21 -5.31 0.82
C VAL A 67 -7.51 -6.52 0.21
N SER A 68 -6.25 -6.36 -0.16
CA SER A 68 -5.43 -7.48 -0.66
C SER A 68 -5.15 -8.46 0.47
N ILE A 69 -5.23 -9.76 0.20
CA ILE A 69 -4.92 -10.81 1.19
C ILE A 69 -3.49 -10.66 1.73
N ALA A 70 -2.54 -10.22 0.90
CA ALA A 70 -1.17 -9.95 1.32
C ALA A 70 -1.01 -8.76 2.29
N SER A 71 -2.02 -7.88 2.38
CA SER A 71 -2.01 -6.74 3.32
C SER A 71 -2.57 -7.07 4.71
N VAL A 72 -3.02 -8.31 4.93
CA VAL A 72 -3.68 -8.75 6.17
C VAL A 72 -2.65 -9.15 7.26
N GLU A 73 -1.36 -9.21 6.96
CA GLU A 73 -0.32 -9.68 7.89
C GLU A 73 0.14 -8.67 8.97
N THR A 74 -0.57 -7.56 9.24
CA THR A 74 -0.08 -6.57 10.24
C THR A 74 -1.12 -6.00 11.20
N THR A 75 -2.15 -6.76 11.58
CA THR A 75 -2.88 -6.43 12.82
C THR A 75 -3.34 -7.68 13.55
N SER A 76 -2.46 -8.19 14.41
CA SER A 76 -2.79 -9.16 15.47
C SER A 76 -3.61 -8.47 16.57
N PRO A 77 -4.72 -9.11 16.99
CA PRO A 77 -4.91 -9.39 18.41
C PRO A 77 -4.96 -10.91 18.67
N LEU A 78 -4.46 -11.28 19.86
CA LEU A 78 -4.24 -12.59 20.50
C LEU A 78 -5.20 -13.76 20.11
N PRO A 79 -4.71 -15.02 20.04
CA PRO A 79 -5.46 -16.16 19.52
C PRO A 79 -6.34 -16.85 20.58
N ASP A 80 -7.59 -17.14 20.23
CA ASP A 80 -8.36 -18.22 20.85
C ASP A 80 -8.26 -19.50 20.01
N THR A 81 -7.81 -20.54 20.71
CA THR A 81 -7.52 -21.91 20.33
C THR A 81 -8.56 -22.58 19.42
N SER A 82 -8.12 -23.00 18.23
CA SER A 82 -8.54 -24.30 17.68
C SER A 82 -7.38 -24.92 16.90
N ILE A 83 -6.91 -26.05 17.45
CA ILE A 83 -5.82 -26.85 16.92
C ILE A 83 -6.34 -27.61 15.70
N SER A 84 -5.72 -27.40 14.54
CA SER A 84 -5.72 -28.38 13.45
C SER A 84 -4.31 -28.49 12.91
N SER A 85 -3.66 -29.58 13.29
CA SER A 85 -2.34 -29.98 12.87
C SER A 85 -2.32 -30.28 11.38
N THR A 86 -1.66 -29.43 10.59
CA THR A 86 -1.16 -29.80 9.26
C THR A 86 0.34 -29.52 9.22
N THR A 87 1.13 -30.57 9.46
CA THR A 87 2.58 -30.57 9.29
C THR A 87 2.92 -30.33 7.82
N SER A 88 3.28 -29.08 7.50
CA SER A 88 4.01 -28.75 6.29
C SER A 88 5.43 -28.35 6.68
N THR A 89 6.33 -29.32 6.67
CA THR A 89 7.78 -29.10 6.75
C THR A 89 8.24 -28.44 5.46
N THR A 90 8.29 -27.11 5.42
CA THR A 90 9.06 -26.38 4.41
C THR A 90 10.44 -26.12 4.99
N SER A 91 11.41 -26.95 4.59
CA SER A 91 12.83 -26.72 4.83
C SER A 91 13.22 -25.35 4.28
N VAL A 92 13.61 -24.43 5.18
CA VAL A 92 14.30 -23.20 4.84
C VAL A 92 15.69 -23.54 4.31
N SER A 93 15.81 -23.75 3.01
CA SER A 93 17.11 -23.87 2.35
C SER A 93 17.06 -23.24 0.97
N SER A 94 18.04 -22.35 0.71
CA SER A 94 18.49 -21.81 -0.59
C SER A 94 18.09 -20.40 -1.08
N MET A 95 17.63 -19.46 -0.25
CA MET A 95 17.49 -18.03 -0.66
C MET A 95 18.62 -17.10 -0.20
N LEU A 96 19.78 -17.63 0.20
CA LEU A 96 20.97 -16.85 0.54
C LEU A 96 22.00 -16.76 -0.58
N SER A 97 21.83 -17.50 -1.68
CA SER A 97 22.89 -17.73 -2.67
C SER A 97 23.14 -16.53 -3.60
N ARG A 98 22.12 -15.81 -4.09
CA ARG A 98 22.34 -14.78 -5.12
C ARG A 98 22.85 -13.45 -4.57
N ILE A 99 22.36 -13.04 -3.40
CA ILE A 99 22.72 -11.77 -2.77
C ILE A 99 24.15 -11.83 -2.23
N THR A 100 24.55 -12.93 -1.59
CA THR A 100 25.92 -13.11 -1.08
C THR A 100 26.95 -13.19 -2.20
N ILE A 101 26.63 -13.83 -3.33
CA ILE A 101 27.51 -13.85 -4.52
C ILE A 101 27.73 -12.44 -5.07
N LEU A 102 26.69 -11.61 -5.17
CA LEU A 102 26.85 -10.23 -5.63
C LEU A 102 27.75 -9.40 -4.70
N TYR A 103 27.59 -9.54 -3.38
CA TYR A 103 28.43 -8.84 -2.41
C TYR A 103 29.89 -9.30 -2.44
N LEU A 104 30.15 -10.60 -2.62
CA LEU A 104 31.50 -11.13 -2.75
C LEU A 104 32.19 -10.67 -4.05
N LEU A 105 31.46 -10.64 -5.17
CA LEU A 105 31.99 -10.13 -6.44
C LEU A 105 32.31 -8.64 -6.37
N TYR A 106 31.44 -7.85 -5.73
CA TYR A 106 31.69 -6.43 -5.48
C TYR A 106 32.95 -6.23 -4.63
N PHE A 107 33.08 -6.97 -3.53
CA PHE A 107 34.22 -6.85 -2.62
C PHE A 107 35.55 -7.23 -3.29
N LEU A 108 35.57 -8.29 -4.09
CA LEU A 108 36.76 -8.71 -4.84
C LEU A 108 37.17 -7.67 -5.90
N CYS A 109 36.19 -7.04 -6.57
CA CYS A 109 36.44 -5.99 -7.54
C CYS A 109 37.05 -4.74 -6.88
N CYS A 110 36.66 -4.42 -5.65
CA CYS A 110 37.24 -3.32 -4.88
C CYS A 110 38.67 -3.58 -4.38
N LEU A 111 39.08 -4.84 -4.19
CA LEU A 111 40.45 -5.17 -3.77
C LEU A 111 41.45 -5.25 -4.94
N LEU A 112 40.96 -5.41 -6.17
CA LEU A 112 41.78 -5.55 -7.37
C LEU A 112 41.95 -4.23 -8.16
N ALA A 113 41.29 -3.15 -7.72
CA ALA A 113 41.43 -1.79 -8.23
C ALA A 113 42.31 -0.97 -7.28
#